data_AF-A0A7L8EZ70-F1
#
_entry.id   AF-A0A7L8EZ70-F1
#
_cell.length_a   1.000
_cell.length_b   1.000
_cell.length_c   1.000
_cell.angle_alpha   90.00
_cell.angle_beta   90.00
_cell.angle_gamma   90.00
#
_symmetry.space_group_name_H-M   'P 1'
#
loop_
_entity.id
_entity.type
_entity.pdbx_description
1 polymer ?
#
loop_
_entity_poly.entity_id
_entity_poly.type
_entity_poly.pdbx_seq_one_letter_code
_entity_poly.pdbx_strand_id
1 'polypeptide(L)'
;MSYLGMVVIWSTNYWRQISTDNLSLLDSPKIFRSSSYNLSLRLQNLATMIPKRSYSTSSVFNTLSEVSNIDNNESIEFGSLEQACERIKFKYLGVSGVYKLTSKNDPCRFYIGSSINLARRMEEYNKLTKGLRNPHSASELEISKFSALDWSLEFIYITTPQTSLVFEQYAIIKFKPTINSHYKVIPRVNPQWGSLDNAILTTEKLLLLFSKGSEGYNRLVVFLQTFKTANHLKYTSEDTDNKYYCFLVFAYLVNSPDKDPIIYSSINRALKGLQISHSALLNHINNKYLYNSSLVLSFEPLLVDNLLEYKEKPAGDNQLRKHIVVYNQNNEVIIEFKSGREMANYFKIDGKVARAAIAQGEYQDFLLISREVSNRKPIYVFDNNSHELINELKSVTKALKYAKVNYYTLKSLIESGNSYDGKIYSYKDKL
;
A
#
# COMPACT_ATOMS: atom_id res chain seq x y z
N MET A 1 7.47 64.90 -34.97
CA MET A 1 6.10 65.47 -35.03
C MET A 1 5.14 64.34 -34.75
N SER A 2 4.79 64.12 -33.48
CA SER A 2 3.68 64.76 -32.74
C SER A 2 2.36 64.00 -32.93
N TYR A 3 1.93 63.33 -31.85
CA TYR A 3 0.54 63.11 -31.37
C TYR A 3 -0.45 62.38 -32.29
N LEU A 4 -1.54 61.73 -31.89
CA LEU A 4 -2.45 61.68 -30.72
C LEU A 4 -3.24 60.34 -30.93
N GLY A 5 -3.67 59.53 -29.96
CA GLY A 5 -4.54 59.85 -28.83
C GLY A 5 -6.01 59.48 -29.13
N MET A 6 -6.48 58.37 -28.52
CA MET A 6 -7.85 58.05 -28.03
C MET A 6 -9.10 58.26 -28.90
N VAL A 7 -9.98 57.25 -28.96
CA VAL A 7 -11.37 57.32 -28.40
C VAL A 7 -11.80 55.94 -27.88
N VAL A 8 -12.38 55.97 -26.68
CA VAL A 8 -12.98 54.93 -25.84
C VAL A 8 -14.47 54.81 -26.16
N ILE A 9 -15.07 53.60 -26.18
CA ILE A 9 -16.43 53.36 -25.64
C ILE A 9 -16.52 51.96 -25.00
N TRP A 10 -16.90 51.94 -23.73
CA TRP A 10 -17.35 50.80 -22.92
C TRP A 10 -18.83 50.44 -23.22
N SER A 11 -19.23 49.17 -23.12
CA SER A 11 -20.36 48.74 -22.26
C SER A 11 -20.70 47.23 -22.35
N THR A 12 -20.45 46.55 -21.22
CA THR A 12 -21.34 45.65 -20.46
C THR A 12 -21.94 44.35 -21.01
N ASN A 13 -21.76 43.32 -20.16
CA ASN A 13 -22.61 42.17 -19.79
C ASN A 13 -22.28 40.81 -20.44
N TYR A 14 -21.64 39.89 -19.70
CA TYR A 14 -22.12 38.97 -18.64
C TYR A 14 -22.66 37.64 -19.20
N TRP A 15 -21.84 36.59 -19.02
CA TRP A 15 -22.14 35.15 -18.84
C TRP A 15 -22.94 34.37 -19.91
N ARG A 16 -22.25 33.45 -20.60
CA ARG A 16 -22.37 31.97 -20.43
C ARG A 16 -21.58 31.22 -21.51
N GLN A 17 -21.08 30.04 -21.12
CA GLN A 17 -20.58 28.94 -21.95
C GLN A 17 -19.25 29.17 -22.69
N ILE A 18 -18.14 28.86 -22.01
CA ILE A 18 -16.91 28.46 -22.70
C ILE A 18 -17.02 26.97 -23.01
N SER A 19 -17.22 26.71 -24.30
CA SER A 19 -17.14 25.44 -24.98
C SER A 19 -15.73 24.85 -24.87
N THR A 20 -15.69 23.53 -24.77
CA THR A 20 -14.52 22.65 -24.87
C THR A 20 -13.93 22.70 -26.28
N ASP A 21 -13.11 23.70 -26.61
CA ASP A 21 -12.28 23.70 -27.83
C ASP A 21 -11.20 24.77 -27.67
N ASN A 22 -10.02 24.40 -27.13
CA ASN A 22 -8.70 25.04 -27.34
C ASN A 22 -7.66 24.55 -26.31
N LEU A 23 -7.36 23.25 -26.33
CA LEU A 23 -6.17 22.69 -25.64
C LEU A 23 -5.17 22.05 -26.61
N SER A 24 -5.26 22.35 -27.91
CA SER A 24 -4.38 21.78 -28.94
C SER A 24 -3.12 22.61 -29.26
N LEU A 25 -2.78 23.62 -28.45
CA LEU A 25 -1.60 24.46 -28.70
C LEU A 25 -0.86 24.80 -27.41
N LEU A 26 -0.22 23.80 -26.81
CA LEU A 26 0.95 24.00 -25.94
C LEU A 26 1.98 22.92 -26.25
N ASP A 27 3.20 23.38 -26.47
CA ASP A 27 4.33 22.67 -27.06
C ASP A 27 4.59 21.27 -26.49
N SER A 28 4.76 20.33 -27.40
CA SER A 28 5.11 18.94 -27.15
C SER A 28 6.52 18.82 -26.54
N PRO A 29 6.70 18.18 -25.37
CA PRO A 29 8.00 17.67 -24.98
C PRO A 29 8.32 16.41 -25.79
N LYS A 30 9.57 16.36 -26.26
CA LYS A 30 10.20 15.27 -27.01
C LYS A 30 9.84 13.87 -26.45
N ILE A 31 9.14 13.09 -27.29
CA ILE A 31 9.14 11.63 -27.36
C ILE A 31 9.11 10.94 -25.99
N PHE A 32 7.92 10.83 -25.40
CA PHE A 32 7.64 9.73 -24.50
C PHE A 32 7.68 8.43 -25.30
N ARG A 33 8.75 7.65 -25.18
CA ARG A 33 8.66 6.22 -25.44
C ARG A 33 7.87 5.63 -24.29
N SER A 34 6.58 5.38 -24.52
CA SER A 34 5.87 4.42 -23.69
C SER A 34 6.65 3.11 -23.78
N SER A 35 7.06 2.54 -22.66
CA SER A 35 7.42 1.14 -22.62
C SER A 35 6.12 0.36 -22.73
N SER A 36 5.55 0.34 -23.93
CA SER A 36 4.56 -0.66 -24.28
C SER A 36 5.23 -2.01 -24.11
N TYR A 37 4.66 -2.82 -23.23
CA TYR A 37 4.95 -4.24 -23.15
C TYR A 37 4.76 -4.85 -24.55
N ASN A 38 5.86 -5.11 -25.25
CA ASN A 38 5.84 -5.95 -26.45
C ASN A 38 5.67 -7.41 -25.99
N LEU A 39 4.45 -7.74 -25.57
CA LEU A 39 4.01 -9.13 -25.50
C LEU A 39 3.97 -9.65 -26.93
N SER A 40 4.70 -10.74 -27.20
CA SER A 40 4.77 -11.33 -28.54
C SER A 40 3.38 -11.54 -29.14
N LEU A 41 3.25 -11.36 -30.47
CA LEU A 41 2.00 -11.54 -31.23
C LEU A 41 1.33 -12.91 -30.95
N ARG A 42 2.12 -13.90 -30.54
CA ARG A 42 1.66 -15.25 -30.17
C ARG A 42 0.85 -15.30 -28.86
N LEU A 43 1.09 -14.37 -27.92
CA LEU A 43 0.35 -14.26 -26.65
C LEU A 43 -0.95 -13.47 -26.79
N GLN A 44 -1.00 -12.48 -27.70
CA GLN A 44 -2.21 -11.70 -27.98
C GLN A 44 -3.33 -12.57 -28.57
N ASN A 45 -2.97 -13.55 -29.42
CA ASN A 45 -3.93 -14.48 -30.02
C ASN A 45 -4.42 -15.59 -29.06
N LEU A 46 -3.73 -15.81 -27.93
CA LEU A 46 -4.16 -16.78 -26.91
C LEU A 46 -5.16 -16.17 -25.92
N ALA A 47 -5.09 -14.86 -25.66
CA ALA A 47 -6.00 -14.15 -24.76
C ALA A 47 -7.44 -14.04 -25.32
N THR A 48 -7.59 -14.02 -26.66
CA THR A 48 -8.90 -13.97 -27.33
C THR A 48 -9.61 -15.33 -27.42
N MET A 49 -8.92 -16.43 -27.10
CA MET A 49 -9.47 -17.80 -27.19
C MET A 49 -9.81 -18.45 -25.84
N ILE A 50 -9.61 -17.76 -24.72
CA ILE A 50 -10.04 -18.28 -23.41
C ILE A 50 -11.48 -17.81 -23.15
N PRO A 51 -12.48 -18.71 -23.08
CA PRO A 51 -13.83 -18.31 -22.77
C PRO A 51 -13.86 -17.63 -21.39
N LYS A 52 -14.56 -16.48 -21.30
CA LYS A 52 -14.86 -15.78 -20.04
C LYS A 52 -15.46 -16.79 -19.06
N ARG A 53 -14.68 -17.25 -18.08
CA ARG A 53 -15.20 -18.09 -16.99
C ARG A 53 -16.10 -17.22 -16.12
N SER A 54 -17.41 -17.42 -16.25
CA SER A 54 -18.39 -16.97 -15.28
C SER A 54 -18.20 -17.79 -14.01
N TYR A 55 -17.88 -17.13 -12.90
CA TYR A 55 -17.88 -17.77 -11.59
C TYR A 55 -19.34 -17.93 -11.15
N SER A 56 -19.84 -19.17 -11.18
CA SER A 56 -21.17 -19.48 -10.65
C SER A 56 -21.15 -19.26 -9.13
N THR A 57 -21.90 -18.27 -8.66
CA THR A 57 -22.05 -17.95 -7.24
C THR A 57 -23.22 -18.70 -6.58
N SER A 58 -23.96 -19.54 -7.32
CA SER A 58 -25.31 -19.94 -6.93
C SER A 58 -25.41 -21.09 -5.91
N SER A 59 -24.37 -21.89 -5.66
CA SER A 59 -24.49 -23.09 -4.80
C SER A 59 -24.05 -22.92 -3.34
N VAL A 60 -23.50 -21.77 -2.94
CA VAL A 60 -23.05 -21.51 -1.55
C VAL A 60 -23.99 -20.55 -0.80
N PHE A 61 -25.14 -20.20 -1.42
CA PHE A 61 -26.06 -19.19 -0.89
C PHE A 61 -26.76 -19.56 0.42
N ASN A 62 -26.84 -20.84 0.78
CA ASN A 62 -27.57 -21.27 1.98
C ASN A 62 -26.78 -21.17 3.30
N THR A 63 -25.49 -20.76 3.28
CA THR A 63 -24.65 -20.73 4.50
C THR A 63 -24.19 -19.34 4.92
N LEU A 64 -24.57 -18.28 4.20
CA LEU A 64 -24.11 -16.89 4.44
C LEU A 64 -25.12 -16.01 5.21
N SER A 65 -26.27 -16.56 5.64
CA SER A 65 -27.33 -15.76 6.25
C SER A 65 -27.01 -15.23 7.67
N GLU A 66 -26.09 -15.84 8.41
CA GLU A 66 -25.89 -15.49 9.83
C GLU A 66 -24.42 -15.26 10.22
N VAL A 67 -23.96 -14.01 10.10
CA VAL A 67 -22.71 -13.54 10.72
C VAL A 67 -22.74 -13.69 12.25
N SER A 68 -23.94 -13.76 12.85
CA SER A 68 -24.15 -14.10 14.27
C SER A 68 -23.62 -15.48 14.66
N ASN A 69 -23.31 -16.36 13.69
CA ASN A 69 -22.80 -17.70 13.89
C ASN A 69 -21.38 -17.90 13.30
N ILE A 70 -20.62 -16.83 13.05
CA ILE A 70 -19.24 -16.93 12.50
C ILE A 70 -18.33 -17.84 13.35
N ASP A 71 -18.53 -17.85 14.67
CA ASP A 71 -17.77 -18.69 15.60
C ASP A 71 -18.36 -20.11 15.77
N ASN A 72 -19.56 -20.34 15.24
CA ASN A 72 -20.27 -21.62 15.29
C ASN A 72 -20.10 -22.46 14.01
N ASN A 73 -19.53 -21.89 12.94
CA ASN A 73 -19.14 -22.68 11.78
C ASN A 73 -17.90 -23.51 12.14
N GLU A 74 -18.06 -24.83 12.13
CA GLU A 74 -16.95 -25.76 12.34
C GLU A 74 -15.86 -25.50 11.29
N SER A 75 -14.64 -25.23 11.78
CA SER A 75 -13.47 -25.13 10.91
C SER A 75 -13.14 -26.51 10.32
N ILE A 76 -12.53 -26.50 9.14
CA ILE A 76 -12.19 -27.75 8.44
C ILE A 76 -10.70 -28.01 8.62
N GLU A 77 -10.38 -29.00 9.45
CA GLU A 77 -9.01 -29.32 9.83
C GLU A 77 -8.40 -30.46 9.01
N PHE A 78 -7.09 -30.36 8.80
CA PHE A 78 -6.27 -31.36 8.13
C PHE A 78 -5.01 -31.61 8.92
N GLY A 79 -4.69 -32.88 9.11
CA GLY A 79 -3.53 -33.31 9.89
C GLY A 79 -2.20 -32.87 9.29
N SER A 80 -2.09 -32.67 7.98
CA SER A 80 -0.93 -32.02 7.35
C SER A 80 -1.28 -31.26 6.07
N LEU A 81 -0.44 -30.31 5.67
CA LEU A 81 -0.57 -29.61 4.38
C LEU A 81 -0.48 -30.58 3.20
N GLU A 82 0.42 -31.56 3.25
CA GLU A 82 0.57 -32.55 2.17
C GLU A 82 -0.71 -33.41 2.03
N GLN A 83 -1.23 -33.93 3.15
CA GLN A 83 -2.48 -34.68 3.15
C GLN A 83 -3.65 -33.82 2.67
N ALA A 84 -3.69 -32.55 3.11
CA ALA A 84 -4.73 -31.62 2.70
C ALA A 84 -4.74 -31.43 1.19
N CYS A 85 -3.58 -31.19 0.56
CA CYS A 85 -3.47 -30.97 -0.89
C CYS A 85 -4.16 -32.08 -1.69
N GLU A 86 -3.91 -33.35 -1.34
CA GLU A 86 -4.55 -34.48 -2.01
C GLU A 86 -6.06 -34.55 -1.76
N ARG A 87 -6.52 -34.26 -0.54
CA ARG A 87 -7.94 -34.31 -0.17
C ARG A 87 -8.76 -33.19 -0.81
N ILE A 88 -8.19 -32.01 -0.97
CA ILE A 88 -8.95 -30.81 -1.37
C ILE A 88 -8.85 -30.49 -2.86
N LYS A 89 -7.89 -31.08 -3.60
CA LYS A 89 -7.51 -30.65 -4.97
C LYS A 89 -8.68 -30.42 -5.94
N PHE A 90 -9.72 -31.24 -5.85
CA PHE A 90 -10.92 -31.12 -6.68
C PHE A 90 -12.08 -30.41 -5.96
N LYS A 91 -12.31 -30.72 -4.68
CA LYS A 91 -13.45 -30.18 -3.91
C LYS A 91 -13.35 -28.67 -3.66
N TYR A 92 -12.13 -28.14 -3.54
CA TYR A 92 -11.87 -26.74 -3.23
C TYR A 92 -11.24 -25.97 -4.38
N LEU A 93 -11.33 -26.49 -5.61
CA LEU A 93 -10.88 -25.78 -6.79
C LEU A 93 -11.82 -24.61 -7.10
N GLY A 94 -11.30 -23.39 -7.07
CA GLY A 94 -12.11 -22.17 -7.25
C GLY A 94 -12.97 -21.79 -6.04
N VAL A 95 -12.79 -22.48 -4.91
CA VAL A 95 -13.43 -22.11 -3.64
C VAL A 95 -12.57 -21.06 -2.95
N SER A 96 -13.22 -19.97 -2.53
CA SER A 96 -12.59 -18.88 -1.78
C SER A 96 -12.69 -19.11 -0.29
N GLY A 97 -11.69 -18.66 0.47
CA GLY A 97 -11.73 -18.73 1.92
C GLY A 97 -10.47 -18.25 2.60
N VAL A 98 -10.52 -18.34 3.93
CA VAL A 98 -9.43 -18.01 4.86
C VAL A 98 -8.94 -19.30 5.49
N TYR A 99 -7.62 -19.44 5.55
CA TYR A 99 -6.94 -20.60 6.08
C TYR A 99 -5.88 -20.21 7.10
N LYS A 100 -5.53 -21.18 7.94
CA LYS A 100 -4.47 -21.10 8.93
C LYS A 100 -3.52 -22.27 8.75
N LEU A 101 -2.23 -21.96 8.70
CA LEU A 101 -1.14 -22.94 8.72
C LEU A 101 -0.46 -22.86 10.08
N THR A 102 -0.45 -23.95 10.83
CA THR A 102 0.17 -24.01 12.16
C THR A 102 1.34 -24.98 12.15
N SER A 103 2.48 -24.55 12.69
CA SER A 103 3.63 -25.45 12.82
C SER A 103 3.31 -26.52 13.85
N LYS A 104 3.54 -27.79 13.50
CA LYS A 104 3.40 -28.91 14.44
C LYS A 104 4.52 -28.92 15.48
N ASN A 105 5.68 -28.38 15.13
CA ASN A 105 6.84 -28.32 16.00
C ASN A 105 6.68 -27.21 17.06
N ASP A 106 5.92 -26.17 16.74
CA ASP A 106 5.59 -25.06 17.65
C ASP A 106 4.19 -24.52 17.32
N PRO A 107 3.14 -24.94 18.07
CA PRO A 107 1.77 -24.50 17.82
C PRO A 107 1.55 -22.98 17.96
N CYS A 108 2.43 -22.25 18.65
CA CYS A 108 2.38 -20.80 18.72
C CYS A 108 2.85 -20.13 17.41
N ARG A 109 3.49 -20.87 16.51
CA ARG A 109 3.96 -20.40 15.20
C ARG A 109 2.95 -20.73 14.12
N PHE A 110 2.15 -19.74 13.74
CA PHE A 110 1.12 -19.92 12.73
C PHE A 110 0.95 -18.69 11.83
N TYR A 111 0.47 -18.97 10.62
CA TYR A 111 0.19 -18.02 9.55
C TYR A 111 -1.30 -18.07 9.22
N ILE A 112 -1.89 -16.90 8.95
CA ILE A 112 -3.24 -16.78 8.39
C ILE A 112 -3.16 -16.10 7.04
N GLY A 113 -3.87 -16.65 6.06
CA GLY A 113 -4.02 -16.04 4.75
C GLY A 113 -5.36 -16.37 4.13
N SER A 114 -5.67 -15.72 3.01
CA SER A 114 -6.84 -16.03 2.21
C SER A 114 -6.46 -16.35 0.76
N SER A 115 -7.40 -16.98 0.07
CA SER A 115 -7.30 -17.25 -1.35
C SER A 115 -8.68 -17.28 -1.96
N ILE A 116 -8.80 -16.86 -3.22
CA ILE A 116 -10.00 -17.12 -4.02
C ILE A 116 -10.02 -18.52 -4.62
N ASN A 117 -8.94 -19.28 -4.43
CA ASN A 117 -8.79 -20.67 -4.85
C ASN A 117 -7.93 -21.40 -3.82
N LEU A 118 -8.57 -21.98 -2.81
CA LEU A 118 -7.90 -22.66 -1.70
C LEU A 118 -7.06 -23.85 -2.19
N ALA A 119 -7.60 -24.70 -3.08
CA ALA A 119 -6.86 -25.85 -3.60
C ALA A 119 -5.56 -25.44 -4.30
N ARG A 120 -5.62 -24.43 -5.18
CA ARG A 120 -4.42 -23.92 -5.86
C ARG A 120 -3.41 -23.33 -4.86
N ARG A 121 -3.88 -22.59 -3.87
CA ARG A 121 -3.00 -21.96 -2.87
C ARG A 121 -2.29 -23.00 -2.00
N MET A 122 -2.97 -24.07 -1.59
CA MET A 122 -2.32 -25.12 -0.80
C MET A 122 -1.28 -25.88 -1.62
N GLU A 123 -1.57 -26.16 -2.90
CA GLU A 123 -0.61 -26.78 -3.80
C GLU A 123 0.62 -25.88 -4.04
N GLU A 124 0.42 -24.56 -4.09
CA GLU A 124 1.51 -23.59 -4.15
C GLU A 124 2.41 -23.66 -2.91
N TYR A 125 1.85 -23.78 -1.70
CA TYR A 125 2.64 -23.99 -0.48
C TYR A 125 3.31 -25.37 -0.44
N ASN A 126 2.65 -26.42 -0.91
CA ASN A 126 3.24 -27.75 -1.02
C ASN A 126 4.50 -27.73 -1.91
N LYS A 127 4.42 -27.11 -3.10
CA LYS A 127 5.57 -26.89 -3.98
C LYS A 127 6.66 -26.05 -3.33
N LEU A 128 6.28 -25.01 -2.60
CA LEU A 128 7.21 -24.15 -1.86
C LEU A 128 8.02 -24.94 -0.82
N THR A 129 7.37 -25.77 -0.01
CA THR A 129 8.06 -26.61 1.00
C THR A 129 8.96 -27.70 0.38
N LYS A 130 8.70 -28.08 -0.87
CA LYS A 130 9.52 -29.04 -1.65
C LYS A 130 10.67 -28.37 -2.42
N GLY A 131 10.84 -27.05 -2.29
CA GLY A 131 11.84 -26.29 -3.05
C GLY A 131 11.56 -26.20 -4.55
N LEU A 132 10.35 -26.56 -5.01
CA LEU A 132 9.93 -26.50 -6.41
C LEU A 132 9.43 -25.10 -6.82
N ARG A 133 9.32 -24.19 -5.86
CA ARG A 133 8.94 -22.78 -6.04
C ARG A 133 9.76 -21.93 -5.07
N ASN A 134 10.18 -20.75 -5.53
CA ASN A 134 10.83 -19.77 -4.67
C ASN A 134 9.81 -19.00 -3.81
N PRO A 135 10.16 -18.65 -2.56
CA PRO A 135 9.30 -17.81 -1.73
C PRO A 135 9.19 -16.39 -2.29
N HIS A 136 7.98 -15.82 -2.23
CA HIS A 136 7.68 -14.46 -2.68
C HIS A 136 7.37 -13.48 -1.53
N SER A 137 7.43 -13.92 -0.28
CA SER A 137 7.24 -13.08 0.90
C SER A 137 8.04 -13.63 2.08
N ALA A 138 8.23 -12.81 3.12
CA ALA A 138 8.84 -13.25 4.37
C ALA A 138 8.07 -14.41 5.02
N SER A 139 6.74 -14.38 4.95
CA SER A 139 5.88 -15.48 5.43
C SER A 139 6.09 -16.75 4.61
N GLU A 140 6.18 -16.65 3.27
CA GLU A 140 6.48 -17.80 2.41
C GLU A 140 7.87 -18.36 2.70
N LEU A 141 8.87 -17.51 2.92
CA LEU A 141 10.22 -17.93 3.31
C LEU A 141 10.22 -18.65 4.67
N GLU A 142 9.40 -18.22 5.62
CA GLU A 142 9.25 -18.91 6.90
C GLU A 142 8.60 -20.29 6.72
N ILE A 143 7.52 -20.37 5.93
CA ILE A 143 6.81 -21.62 5.65
C ILE A 143 7.73 -22.61 4.93
N SER A 144 8.56 -22.14 3.99
CA SER A 144 9.44 -22.99 3.17
C SER A 144 10.59 -23.64 3.94
N LYS A 145 10.86 -23.25 5.19
CA LYS A 145 11.93 -23.84 6.01
C LYS A 145 11.61 -25.24 6.51
N PHE A 146 10.34 -25.64 6.48
CA PHE A 146 9.84 -26.90 7.02
C PHE A 146 9.08 -27.69 5.96
N SER A 147 8.95 -29.01 6.16
CA SER A 147 8.22 -29.87 5.24
C SER A 147 6.72 -29.60 5.30
N ALA A 148 5.98 -29.86 4.21
CA ALA A 148 4.51 -29.84 4.23
C ALA A 148 3.90 -30.80 5.27
N LEU A 149 4.63 -31.83 5.70
CA LEU A 149 4.21 -32.71 6.79
C LEU A 149 4.24 -32.03 8.17
N ASP A 150 5.04 -30.99 8.34
CA ASP A 150 5.25 -30.26 9.61
C ASP A 150 4.24 -29.12 9.81
N TRP A 151 3.35 -28.91 8.85
CA TRP A 151 2.30 -27.89 8.90
C TRP A 151 0.94 -28.56 9.01
N SER A 152 0.14 -28.23 10.03
CA SER A 152 -1.30 -28.50 10.02
C SER A 152 -2.03 -27.39 9.27
N LEU A 153 -3.13 -27.75 8.60
CA LEU A 153 -3.95 -26.81 7.84
C LEU A 153 -5.36 -26.78 8.45
N GLU A 154 -5.89 -25.58 8.59
CA GLU A 154 -7.27 -25.32 9.01
C GLU A 154 -7.90 -24.34 8.02
N PHE A 155 -9.08 -24.65 7.49
CA PHE A 155 -9.93 -23.66 6.81
C PHE A 155 -10.85 -23.04 7.85
N ILE A 156 -10.58 -21.78 8.18
CA ILE A 156 -11.31 -21.03 9.19
C ILE A 156 -12.66 -20.59 8.63
N TYR A 157 -12.66 -20.03 7.41
CA TYR A 157 -13.86 -19.50 6.77
C TYR A 157 -13.89 -19.90 5.29
N ILE A 158 -15.04 -20.40 4.84
CA ILE A 158 -15.37 -20.47 3.41
C ILE A 158 -16.12 -19.20 3.05
N THR A 159 -15.63 -18.47 2.05
CA THR A 159 -16.11 -17.12 1.73
C THR A 159 -16.48 -17.02 0.27
N THR A 160 -17.05 -15.87 -0.11
CA THR A 160 -17.06 -15.47 -1.52
C THR A 160 -15.70 -14.84 -1.89
N PRO A 161 -15.35 -14.75 -3.19
CA PRO A 161 -14.13 -14.06 -3.60
C PRO A 161 -14.04 -12.62 -3.06
N GLN A 162 -15.15 -11.88 -3.05
CA GLN A 162 -15.21 -10.47 -2.63
C GLN A 162 -14.91 -10.29 -1.14
N THR A 163 -15.28 -11.26 -0.30
CA THR A 163 -15.19 -11.15 1.16
C THR A 163 -13.95 -11.83 1.75
N SER A 164 -13.21 -12.61 0.96
CA SER A 164 -12.02 -13.37 1.39
C SER A 164 -11.00 -12.53 2.17
N LEU A 165 -10.61 -11.36 1.63
CA LEU A 165 -9.68 -10.44 2.30
C LEU A 165 -10.26 -9.79 3.57
N VAL A 166 -11.57 -9.52 3.61
CA VAL A 166 -12.23 -8.94 4.79
C VAL A 166 -12.18 -9.94 5.95
N PHE A 167 -12.52 -11.20 5.66
CA PHE A 167 -12.43 -12.28 6.64
C PHE A 167 -10.98 -12.59 7.04
N GLU A 168 -10.02 -12.46 6.13
CA GLU A 168 -8.59 -12.60 6.47
C GLU A 168 -8.18 -11.58 7.52
N GLN A 169 -8.53 -10.31 7.30
CA GLN A 169 -8.20 -9.22 8.22
C GLN A 169 -8.90 -9.43 9.56
N TYR A 170 -10.18 -9.83 9.55
CA TYR A 170 -10.90 -10.24 10.76
C TYR A 170 -10.17 -11.35 11.53
N ALA A 171 -9.77 -12.42 10.84
CA ALA A 171 -9.06 -13.55 11.44
C ALA A 171 -7.69 -13.12 12.00
N ILE A 172 -6.94 -12.31 11.28
CA ILE A 172 -5.64 -11.79 11.72
C ILE A 172 -5.79 -10.97 13.01
N ILE A 173 -6.78 -10.07 13.07
CA ILE A 173 -7.04 -9.24 14.25
C ILE A 173 -7.46 -10.09 15.46
N LYS A 174 -8.34 -11.08 15.23
CA LYS A 174 -8.86 -11.97 16.26
C LYS A 174 -7.78 -12.90 16.82
N PHE A 175 -7.05 -13.59 15.94
CA PHE A 175 -6.15 -14.67 16.33
C PHE A 175 -4.69 -14.21 16.53
N LYS A 176 -4.29 -13.06 16.00
CA LYS A 176 -2.94 -12.48 16.14
C LYS A 176 -1.82 -13.45 15.72
N PRO A 177 -1.77 -13.85 14.44
CA PRO A 177 -0.76 -14.78 13.94
C PRO A 177 0.66 -14.24 14.09
N THR A 178 1.59 -15.15 14.34
CA THR A 178 3.00 -14.86 14.64
C THR A 178 3.90 -14.86 13.40
N ILE A 179 3.45 -15.47 12.30
CA ILE A 179 4.21 -15.51 11.03
C ILE A 179 3.86 -14.33 10.11
N ASN A 180 2.64 -13.80 10.18
CA ASN A 180 2.25 -12.64 9.37
C ASN A 180 3.11 -11.43 9.74
N SER A 181 4.02 -11.02 8.84
CA SER A 181 4.89 -9.85 9.04
C SER A 181 4.18 -8.53 8.78
N HIS A 182 3.15 -8.53 7.91
CA HIS A 182 2.39 -7.35 7.53
C HIS A 182 0.90 -7.60 7.80
N TYR A 183 0.37 -6.94 8.83
CA TYR A 183 -1.00 -7.16 9.29
C TYR A 183 -2.06 -6.40 8.48
N LYS A 184 -1.66 -5.32 7.79
CA LYS A 184 -2.57 -4.44 7.04
C LYS A 184 -2.51 -4.78 5.55
N VAL A 185 -3.62 -5.29 5.02
CA VAL A 185 -3.74 -5.62 3.60
C VAL A 185 -4.64 -4.63 2.90
N ILE A 186 -4.10 -3.85 1.96
CA ILE A 186 -4.86 -2.87 1.17
C ILE A 186 -6.06 -3.55 0.48
N PRO A 187 -7.28 -2.99 0.57
CA PRO A 187 -8.44 -3.53 -0.11
C PRO A 187 -8.23 -3.61 -1.63
N ARG A 188 -8.69 -4.71 -2.22
CA ARG A 188 -8.56 -4.98 -3.66
C ARG A 188 -9.93 -5.31 -4.22
N VAL A 189 -10.26 -4.74 -5.39
CA VAL A 189 -11.56 -4.97 -6.05
C VAL A 189 -11.35 -5.56 -7.43
N ASN A 190 -12.01 -6.67 -7.74
CA ASN A 190 -12.08 -7.15 -9.12
C ASN A 190 -13.26 -6.47 -9.83
N PRO A 191 -13.05 -5.73 -10.93
CA PRO A 191 -14.14 -5.18 -11.74
C PRO A 191 -15.15 -6.24 -12.22
N GLN A 192 -14.73 -7.50 -12.29
CA GLN A 192 -15.56 -8.62 -12.74
C GLN A 192 -16.47 -9.20 -11.65
N TRP A 193 -16.39 -8.73 -10.40
CA TRP A 193 -17.20 -9.25 -9.31
C TRP A 193 -18.69 -8.87 -9.37
N GLY A 194 -19.06 -7.92 -10.23
CA GLY A 194 -20.44 -7.41 -10.30
C GLY A 194 -20.78 -6.56 -9.08
N SER A 195 -22.03 -6.68 -8.60
CA SER A 195 -22.47 -5.96 -7.39
C SER A 195 -21.68 -6.41 -6.15
N LEU A 196 -21.32 -5.44 -5.32
CA LEU A 196 -20.65 -5.64 -4.03
C LEU A 196 -21.61 -5.58 -2.84
N ASP A 197 -22.93 -5.53 -3.05
CA ASP A 197 -23.92 -5.35 -1.97
C ASP A 197 -23.78 -6.41 -0.86
N ASN A 198 -23.59 -7.67 -1.24
CA ASN A 198 -23.38 -8.76 -0.28
C ASN A 198 -22.07 -8.59 0.51
N ALA A 199 -21.00 -8.12 -0.14
CA ALA A 199 -19.72 -7.89 0.52
C ALA A 199 -19.79 -6.69 1.48
N ILE A 200 -20.51 -5.64 1.09
CA ILE A 200 -20.83 -4.47 1.93
C ILE A 200 -21.60 -4.92 3.17
N LEU A 201 -22.72 -5.63 2.98
CA LEU A 201 -23.55 -6.12 4.08
C LEU A 201 -22.77 -7.03 5.03
N THR A 202 -21.94 -7.93 4.49
CA THR A 202 -21.10 -8.82 5.30
C THR A 202 -20.09 -8.04 6.13
N THR A 203 -19.47 -7.01 5.54
CA THR A 203 -18.51 -6.15 6.24
C THR A 203 -19.19 -5.32 7.32
N GLU A 204 -20.40 -4.81 7.08
CA GLU A 204 -21.21 -4.11 8.08
C GLU A 204 -21.54 -5.00 9.27
N LYS A 205 -21.92 -6.26 9.02
CA LYS A 205 -22.17 -7.23 10.09
C LYS A 205 -20.91 -7.55 10.89
N LEU A 206 -19.75 -7.75 10.23
CA LEU A 206 -18.47 -7.97 10.91
C LEU A 206 -18.03 -6.78 11.78
N LEU A 207 -18.31 -5.55 11.33
CA LEU A 207 -18.01 -4.34 12.09
C LEU A 207 -18.72 -4.29 13.45
N LEU A 208 -19.91 -4.88 13.57
CA LEU A 208 -20.66 -4.94 14.83
C LEU A 208 -19.95 -5.76 15.91
N LEU A 209 -19.00 -6.63 15.53
CA LEU A 209 -18.20 -7.42 16.46
C LEU A 209 -17.08 -6.61 17.13
N PHE A 210 -16.86 -5.36 16.70
CA PHE A 210 -15.80 -4.50 17.22
C PHE A 210 -16.37 -3.22 17.82
N SER A 211 -15.77 -2.77 18.93
CA SER A 211 -16.06 -1.45 19.47
C SER A 211 -15.57 -0.37 18.49
N LYS A 212 -16.37 0.69 18.32
CA LYS A 212 -16.01 1.84 17.48
C LYS A 212 -14.66 2.42 17.91
N GLY A 213 -13.78 2.66 16.95
CA GLY A 213 -12.43 3.18 17.17
C GLY A 213 -11.38 2.13 17.54
N SER A 214 -11.76 0.87 17.78
CA SER A 214 -10.78 -0.22 17.95
C SER A 214 -10.00 -0.48 16.65
N GLU A 215 -8.85 -1.15 16.77
CA GLU A 215 -8.03 -1.55 15.62
C GLU A 215 -8.84 -2.32 14.57
N GLY A 216 -9.66 -3.30 15.02
CA GLY A 216 -10.48 -4.10 14.14
C GLY A 216 -11.57 -3.28 13.44
N TYR A 217 -12.25 -2.41 14.18
CA TYR A 217 -13.25 -1.52 13.61
C TYR A 217 -12.63 -0.61 12.54
N ASN A 218 -11.53 0.07 12.87
CA ASN A 218 -10.88 1.01 11.95
C ASN A 218 -10.39 0.29 10.68
N ARG A 219 -9.88 -0.94 10.80
CA ARG A 219 -9.46 -1.74 9.65
C ARG A 219 -10.62 -2.11 8.75
N LEU A 220 -11.72 -2.62 9.30
CA LEU A 220 -12.86 -3.07 8.51
C LEU A 220 -13.66 -1.90 7.90
N VAL A 221 -13.67 -0.72 8.53
CA VAL A 221 -14.26 0.50 7.95
C VAL A 221 -13.59 0.87 6.63
N VAL A 222 -12.26 0.72 6.52
CA VAL A 222 -11.53 0.98 5.28
C VAL A 222 -12.03 0.07 4.15
N PHE A 223 -12.26 -1.22 4.43
CA PHE A 223 -12.86 -2.14 3.46
C PHE A 223 -14.30 -1.74 3.10
N LEU A 224 -15.12 -1.40 4.09
CA LEU A 224 -16.50 -1.00 3.87
C LEU A 224 -16.60 0.22 2.95
N GLN A 225 -15.83 1.27 3.24
CA GLN A 225 -15.79 2.49 2.43
C GLN A 225 -15.28 2.20 1.01
N THR A 226 -14.20 1.42 0.89
CA THR A 226 -13.68 0.98 -0.41
C THR A 226 -14.75 0.27 -1.23
N PHE A 227 -15.46 -0.70 -0.65
CA PHE A 227 -16.48 -1.46 -1.37
C PHE A 227 -17.71 -0.61 -1.73
N LYS A 228 -18.16 0.28 -0.85
CA LYS A 228 -19.23 1.25 -1.17
C LYS A 228 -18.83 2.13 -2.34
N THR A 229 -17.63 2.72 -2.30
CA THR A 229 -17.11 3.51 -3.41
C THR A 229 -17.04 2.69 -4.69
N ALA A 230 -16.42 1.51 -4.63
CA ALA A 230 -16.24 0.61 -5.77
C ALA A 230 -17.54 0.17 -6.43
N ASN A 231 -18.61 -0.01 -5.65
CA ASN A 231 -19.92 -0.46 -6.13
C ASN A 231 -20.59 0.58 -7.05
N HIS A 232 -20.23 1.86 -6.89
CA HIS A 232 -20.78 2.96 -7.70
C HIS A 232 -19.89 3.35 -8.89
N LEU A 233 -18.72 2.73 -9.05
CA LEU A 233 -17.82 3.03 -10.15
C LEU A 233 -18.24 2.34 -11.44
N LYS A 234 -18.06 3.04 -12.56
CA LYS A 234 -18.20 2.49 -13.90
C LYS A 234 -16.85 2.00 -14.39
N TYR A 235 -16.65 0.69 -14.32
CA TYR A 235 -15.44 0.03 -14.82
C TYR A 235 -15.43 -0.03 -16.35
N THR A 236 -14.25 0.15 -16.93
CA THR A 236 -14.01 -0.03 -18.38
C THR A 236 -13.11 -1.23 -18.63
N SER A 237 -12.88 -1.58 -19.90
CA SER A 237 -11.94 -2.65 -20.26
C SER A 237 -10.52 -2.37 -19.76
N GLU A 238 -10.11 -1.09 -19.67
CA GLU A 238 -8.80 -0.71 -19.13
C GLU A 238 -8.63 -1.09 -17.66
N ASP A 239 -9.74 -1.16 -16.90
CA ASP A 239 -9.72 -1.62 -15.50
C ASP A 239 -9.56 -3.14 -15.42
N THR A 240 -9.98 -3.89 -16.44
CA THR A 240 -9.87 -5.35 -16.49
C THR A 240 -8.53 -5.88 -16.98
N ASP A 241 -7.70 -5.01 -17.59
CA ASP A 241 -6.38 -5.39 -18.13
C ASP A 241 -5.32 -5.63 -17.03
N ASN A 242 -5.61 -5.25 -15.78
CA ASN A 242 -4.77 -5.63 -14.66
C ASN A 242 -5.07 -7.08 -14.27
N LYS A 243 -4.13 -7.98 -14.56
CA LYS A 243 -4.25 -9.44 -14.40
C LYS A 243 -4.60 -9.88 -12.96
N TYR A 244 -4.48 -8.97 -12.00
CA TYR A 244 -4.82 -9.12 -10.59
C TYR A 244 -5.53 -7.85 -10.12
N TYR A 245 -6.58 -8.01 -9.32
CA TYR A 245 -7.47 -7.01 -8.72
C TYR A 245 -7.03 -5.53 -8.77
N CYS A 246 -7.98 -4.63 -9.05
CA CYS A 246 -7.73 -3.20 -9.05
C CYS A 246 -7.51 -2.65 -7.64
N PHE A 247 -6.46 -1.85 -7.53
CA PHE A 247 -6.29 -0.89 -6.44
C PHE A 247 -6.97 0.41 -6.83
N LEU A 248 -7.95 0.82 -6.03
CA LEU A 248 -8.51 2.15 -6.12
C LEU A 248 -7.45 3.18 -5.71
N VAL A 249 -7.36 4.29 -6.42
CA VAL A 249 -6.50 5.41 -6.04
C VAL A 249 -7.37 6.61 -5.73
N PHE A 250 -7.30 7.05 -4.48
CA PHE A 250 -7.98 8.24 -3.97
C PHE A 250 -7.03 9.42 -4.06
N ALA A 251 -7.48 10.52 -4.67
CA ALA A 251 -6.75 11.78 -4.78
C ALA A 251 -7.53 12.89 -4.08
N TYR A 252 -7.01 13.35 -2.95
CA TYR A 252 -7.62 14.39 -2.10
C TYR A 252 -6.95 15.74 -2.34
N LEU A 253 -7.75 16.81 -2.40
CA LEU A 253 -7.24 18.18 -2.46
C LEU A 253 -6.98 18.71 -1.05
N VAL A 254 -5.72 19.04 -0.74
CA VAL A 254 -5.31 19.51 0.60
C VAL A 254 -6.04 20.80 0.99
N ASN A 255 -6.25 21.70 0.03
CA ASN A 255 -6.93 22.99 0.27
C ASN A 255 -8.46 22.87 0.34
N SER A 256 -9.00 21.66 0.24
CA SER A 256 -10.44 21.40 0.34
C SER A 256 -10.65 20.01 0.94
N PRO A 257 -10.24 19.81 2.21
CA PRO A 257 -10.22 18.48 2.82
C PRO A 257 -11.62 17.86 2.96
N ASP A 258 -12.66 18.70 3.00
CA ASP A 258 -14.06 18.26 3.11
C ASP A 258 -14.68 17.87 1.75
N LYS A 259 -13.98 18.08 0.63
CA LYS A 259 -14.47 17.65 -0.68
C LYS A 259 -14.19 16.17 -0.91
N ASP A 260 -15.13 15.51 -1.57
CA ASP A 260 -14.94 14.13 -2.01
C ASP A 260 -13.68 13.99 -2.88
N PRO A 261 -12.88 12.92 -2.66
CA PRO A 261 -11.69 12.68 -3.47
C PRO A 261 -12.05 12.35 -4.91
N ILE A 262 -11.12 12.68 -5.82
CA ILE A 262 -11.14 12.09 -7.15
C ILE A 262 -10.73 10.62 -7.01
N ILE A 263 -11.57 9.72 -7.49
CA ILE A 263 -11.35 8.27 -7.37
C ILE A 263 -11.01 7.69 -8.75
N TYR A 264 -9.83 7.11 -8.86
CA TYR A 264 -9.45 6.31 -10.02
C TYR A 264 -9.73 4.84 -9.74
N SER A 265 -10.47 4.17 -10.63
CA SER A 265 -10.86 2.76 -10.51
C SER A 265 -9.69 1.78 -10.62
N SER A 266 -8.50 2.24 -11.03
CA SER A 266 -7.28 1.44 -11.11
C SER A 266 -6.03 2.31 -11.08
N ILE A 267 -4.88 1.69 -10.75
CA ILE A 267 -3.55 2.31 -10.88
C ILE A 267 -3.34 2.87 -12.29
N ASN A 268 -3.63 2.10 -13.34
CA ASN A 268 -3.43 2.52 -14.73
C ASN A 268 -4.17 3.82 -15.07
N ARG A 269 -5.41 3.96 -14.58
CA ARG A 269 -6.18 5.20 -14.76
C ARG A 269 -5.62 6.35 -13.95
N ALA A 270 -5.13 6.09 -12.74
CA ALA A 270 -4.43 7.11 -11.96
C ALA A 270 -3.17 7.59 -12.68
N LEU A 271 -2.35 6.69 -13.25
CA LEU A 271 -1.14 7.05 -14.00
C LEU A 271 -1.47 7.95 -15.20
N LYS A 272 -2.48 7.58 -16.00
CA LYS A 272 -2.93 8.40 -17.14
C LYS A 272 -3.52 9.73 -16.69
N GLY A 273 -4.42 9.72 -15.70
CA GLY A 273 -5.15 10.91 -15.25
C GLY A 273 -4.28 11.92 -14.52
N LEU A 274 -3.29 11.45 -13.76
CA LEU A 274 -2.33 12.30 -13.04
C LEU A 274 -1.07 12.61 -13.85
N GLN A 275 -0.88 11.95 -15.00
CA GLN A 275 0.32 12.01 -15.84
C GLN A 275 1.61 11.72 -15.06
N ILE A 276 1.59 10.66 -14.26
CA ILE A 276 2.68 10.27 -13.35
C ILE A 276 3.18 8.85 -13.65
N SER A 277 4.45 8.56 -13.35
CA SER A 277 5.00 7.19 -13.44
C SER A 277 4.50 6.30 -12.30
N HIS A 278 4.52 4.98 -12.52
CA HIS A 278 4.16 3.98 -11.50
C HIS A 278 4.99 4.11 -10.22
N SER A 279 6.31 4.23 -10.37
CA SER A 279 7.23 4.42 -9.25
C SER A 279 6.97 5.72 -8.47
N ALA A 280 6.64 6.82 -9.17
CA ALA A 280 6.34 8.09 -8.52
C ALA A 280 5.00 8.04 -7.75
N LEU A 281 3.95 7.43 -8.33
CA LEU A 281 2.67 7.20 -7.64
C LEU A 281 2.90 6.45 -6.32
N LEU A 282 3.60 5.31 -6.40
CA LEU A 282 3.85 4.47 -5.23
C LEU A 282 4.77 5.13 -4.21
N ASN A 283 5.76 5.91 -4.66
CA ASN A 283 6.59 6.72 -3.77
C ASN A 283 5.76 7.76 -3.01
N HIS A 284 4.82 8.46 -3.67
CA HIS A 284 3.98 9.46 -3.00
C HIS A 284 3.03 8.81 -1.99
N ILE A 285 2.39 7.69 -2.35
CA ILE A 285 1.47 6.97 -1.45
C ILE A 285 2.22 6.41 -0.24
N ASN A 286 3.29 5.63 -0.45
CA ASN A 286 3.93 4.88 0.64
C ASN A 286 4.74 5.76 1.59
N ASN A 287 5.31 6.87 1.11
CA ASN A 287 6.06 7.80 1.95
C ASN A 287 5.19 8.95 2.50
N LYS A 288 3.88 8.95 2.22
CA LYS A 288 2.94 10.02 2.59
C LYS A 288 3.43 11.39 2.12
N TYR A 289 3.79 11.49 0.84
CA TYR A 289 4.20 12.76 0.24
C TYR A 289 3.05 13.41 -0.51
N LEU A 290 3.03 14.74 -0.47
CA LEU A 290 2.17 15.54 -1.34
C LEU A 290 2.63 15.41 -2.81
N TYR A 291 1.67 15.26 -3.70
CA TYR A 291 1.85 15.35 -5.15
C TYR A 291 1.47 16.76 -5.61
N ASN A 292 2.33 17.40 -6.41
CA ASN A 292 2.16 18.78 -6.89
C ASN A 292 1.76 19.78 -5.78
N SER A 293 2.27 19.58 -4.56
CA SER A 293 2.02 20.42 -3.37
C SER A 293 0.56 20.61 -2.98
N SER A 294 -0.37 19.86 -3.56
CA SER A 294 -1.81 20.11 -3.41
C SER A 294 -2.65 18.84 -3.34
N LEU A 295 -2.07 17.69 -3.71
CA LEU A 295 -2.77 16.42 -3.74
C LEU A 295 -2.18 15.40 -2.77
N VAL A 296 -3.05 14.75 -2.02
CA VAL A 296 -2.75 13.53 -1.26
C VAL A 296 -3.23 12.34 -2.05
N LEU A 297 -2.34 11.38 -2.30
CA LEU A 297 -2.64 10.14 -2.99
C LEU A 297 -2.68 8.98 -1.98
N SER A 298 -3.67 8.10 -2.10
CA SER A 298 -3.82 6.93 -1.23
C SER A 298 -4.47 5.75 -1.95
N PHE A 299 -4.13 4.54 -1.53
CA PHE A 299 -4.88 3.33 -1.92
C PHE A 299 -6.06 3.02 -1.01
N GLU A 300 -6.11 3.67 0.15
CA GLU A 300 -7.17 3.51 1.13
C GLU A 300 -7.92 4.83 1.29
N PRO A 301 -9.24 4.80 1.52
CA PRO A 301 -9.97 5.99 1.92
C PRO A 301 -9.37 6.56 3.23
N LEU A 302 -9.12 7.86 3.24
CA LEU A 302 -8.56 8.59 4.37
C LEU A 302 -9.62 9.42 5.08
N LEU A 303 -9.53 9.52 6.40
CA LEU A 303 -10.23 10.55 7.16
C LEU A 303 -9.46 11.88 7.05
N VAL A 304 -10.15 13.00 7.28
CA VAL A 304 -9.57 14.35 7.19
C VAL A 304 -8.32 14.48 8.07
N ASP A 305 -8.36 13.96 9.30
CA ASP A 305 -7.23 14.02 10.23
C ASP A 305 -5.99 13.28 9.70
N ASN A 306 -6.16 12.23 8.90
CA ASN A 306 -5.05 11.48 8.30
C ASN A 306 -4.33 12.27 7.20
N LEU A 307 -4.97 13.29 6.61
CA LEU A 307 -4.35 14.14 5.59
C LEU A 307 -3.18 14.96 6.17
N LEU A 308 -3.23 15.29 7.46
CA LEU A 308 -2.19 16.07 8.16
C LEU A 308 -0.85 15.33 8.26
N GLU A 309 -0.86 14.01 8.11
CA GLU A 309 0.37 13.19 8.12
C GLU A 309 1.19 13.33 6.84
N TYR A 310 0.59 13.86 5.77
CA TYR A 310 1.25 14.02 4.48
C TYR A 310 2.08 15.30 4.45
N LYS A 311 3.25 15.20 3.82
CA LYS A 311 4.22 16.30 3.79
C LYS A 311 4.85 16.50 2.43
N GLU A 312 5.44 17.66 2.23
CA GLU A 312 6.27 17.89 1.06
C GLU A 312 7.43 16.89 0.98
N LYS A 313 7.70 16.43 -0.24
CA LYS A 313 8.88 15.60 -0.48
C LYS A 313 10.11 16.45 -0.17
N PRO A 314 10.99 16.03 0.75
CA PRO A 314 12.16 16.81 1.10
C PRO A 314 13.04 17.03 -0.13
N ALA A 315 13.42 18.30 -0.37
CA ALA A 315 14.32 18.65 -1.45
C ALA A 315 15.74 18.21 -1.09
N GLY A 316 16.27 17.25 -1.85
CA GLY A 316 17.71 17.08 -2.06
C GLY A 316 18.60 16.93 -0.83
N ASP A 317 18.37 15.89 -0.01
CA ASP A 317 19.41 15.42 0.90
C ASP A 317 19.89 14.03 0.48
N ASN A 318 20.79 14.02 -0.52
CA ASN A 318 21.43 12.80 -1.04
C ASN A 318 22.19 11.99 0.02
N GLN A 319 22.34 12.52 1.25
CA GLN A 319 22.98 11.85 2.38
C GLN A 319 21.99 11.09 3.29
N LEU A 320 20.68 11.25 3.11
CA LEU A 320 19.71 10.46 3.87
C LEU A 320 19.80 9.01 3.43
N ARG A 321 19.96 8.11 4.42
CA ARG A 321 19.92 6.67 4.16
C ARG A 321 18.53 6.32 3.66
N LYS A 322 18.48 5.45 2.66
CA LYS A 322 17.24 4.93 2.10
C LYS A 322 17.02 3.53 2.66
N HIS A 323 15.91 3.33 3.37
CA HIS A 323 15.36 2.01 3.56
C HIS A 323 14.63 1.63 2.27
N ILE A 324 14.84 0.42 1.77
CA ILE A 324 14.28 -0.04 0.49
C ILE A 324 13.32 -1.17 0.79
N VAL A 325 12.06 -0.97 0.41
CA VAL A 325 11.03 -2.00 0.46
C VAL A 325 10.88 -2.54 -0.96
N VAL A 326 11.03 -3.86 -1.11
CA VAL A 326 10.91 -4.55 -2.39
C VAL A 326 9.52 -5.17 -2.49
N TYR A 327 8.82 -4.84 -3.55
CA TYR A 327 7.51 -5.37 -3.87
C TYR A 327 7.58 -6.33 -5.06
N ASN A 328 6.80 -7.41 -4.98
CA ASN A 328 6.56 -8.29 -6.13
C ASN A 328 5.55 -7.66 -7.10
N GLN A 329 5.30 -8.35 -8.22
CA GLN A 329 4.31 -7.98 -9.23
C GLN A 329 2.86 -7.87 -8.69
N ASN A 330 2.58 -8.44 -7.52
CA ASN A 330 1.29 -8.36 -6.85
C ASN A 330 1.22 -7.23 -5.80
N ASN A 331 2.22 -6.33 -5.77
CA ASN A 331 2.38 -5.28 -4.77
C ASN A 331 2.43 -5.81 -3.33
N GLU A 332 2.98 -7.01 -3.13
CA GLU A 332 3.25 -7.57 -1.79
C GLU A 332 4.72 -7.35 -1.45
N VAL A 333 4.99 -7.06 -0.18
CA VAL A 333 6.35 -6.86 0.31
C VAL A 333 7.07 -8.20 0.36
N ILE A 334 8.18 -8.31 -0.37
CA ILE A 334 9.03 -9.51 -0.38
C ILE A 334 10.07 -9.41 0.72
N ILE A 335 10.80 -8.29 0.72
CA ILE A 335 11.97 -8.06 1.57
C ILE A 335 12.18 -6.56 1.78
N GLU A 336 12.74 -6.22 2.93
CA GLU A 336 13.12 -4.86 3.29
C GLU A 336 14.62 -4.79 3.56
N PHE A 337 15.28 -3.76 3.03
CA PHE A 337 16.70 -3.50 3.23
C PHE A 337 16.89 -2.18 3.97
N LYS A 338 17.80 -2.14 4.96
CA LYS A 338 18.15 -0.94 5.71
C LYS A 338 19.01 0.03 4.89
N SER A 339 19.61 -0.45 3.79
CA SER A 339 20.42 0.37 2.90
C SER A 339 20.54 -0.21 1.49
N GLY A 340 20.87 0.64 0.51
CA GLY A 340 21.15 0.20 -0.85
C GLY A 340 22.36 -0.74 -0.96
N ARG A 341 23.28 -0.70 0.02
CA ARG A 341 24.41 -1.65 0.10
C ARG A 341 23.94 -3.05 0.47
N GLU A 342 23.00 -3.15 1.40
CA GLU A 342 22.42 -4.43 1.82
C GLU A 342 21.65 -5.07 0.67
N MET A 343 20.84 -4.27 -0.04
CA MET A 343 20.18 -4.69 -1.27
C MET A 343 21.21 -5.17 -2.33
N ALA A 344 22.28 -4.41 -2.56
CA ALA A 344 23.31 -4.75 -3.53
C ALA A 344 23.97 -6.10 -3.20
N ASN A 345 24.26 -6.35 -1.93
CA ASN A 345 24.80 -7.63 -1.47
C ASN A 345 23.81 -8.78 -1.69
N TYR A 346 22.53 -8.57 -1.37
CA TYR A 346 21.49 -9.59 -1.53
C TYR A 346 21.33 -10.01 -3.00
N PHE A 347 21.21 -9.04 -3.91
CA PHE A 347 21.09 -9.30 -5.35
C PHE A 347 22.42 -9.59 -6.03
N LYS A 348 23.54 -9.57 -5.29
CA LYS A 348 24.90 -9.76 -5.82
C LYS A 348 25.22 -8.82 -7.00
N ILE A 349 24.86 -7.55 -6.85
CA ILE A 349 25.09 -6.50 -7.85
C ILE A 349 26.00 -5.39 -7.34
N ASP A 350 26.55 -4.61 -8.27
CA ASP A 350 27.32 -3.42 -7.92
C ASP A 350 26.46 -2.34 -7.25
N GLY A 351 27.06 -1.60 -6.32
CA GLY A 351 26.38 -0.53 -5.58
C GLY A 351 25.89 0.63 -6.47
N LYS A 352 26.54 0.90 -7.62
CA LYS A 352 26.04 1.88 -8.61
C LYS A 352 24.75 1.40 -9.26
N VAL A 353 24.67 0.12 -9.62
CA VAL A 353 23.47 -0.50 -10.20
C VAL A 353 22.32 -0.44 -9.20
N ALA A 354 22.58 -0.81 -7.94
CA ALA A 354 21.58 -0.71 -6.88
C ALA A 354 21.08 0.74 -6.69
N ARG A 355 21.97 1.74 -6.69
CA ARG A 355 21.56 3.15 -6.58
C ARG A 355 20.71 3.61 -7.76
N ALA A 356 21.06 3.23 -8.98
CA ALA A 356 20.30 3.57 -10.17
C ALA A 356 18.90 2.93 -10.12
N ALA A 357 18.82 1.65 -9.78
CA ALA A 357 17.58 0.94 -9.59
C ALA A 357 16.67 1.57 -8.52
N ILE A 358 17.23 1.92 -7.36
CA ILE A 358 16.50 2.60 -6.27
C ILE A 358 15.98 3.97 -6.74
N ALA A 359 16.75 4.70 -7.54
CA ALA A 359 16.32 5.99 -8.09
C ALA A 359 15.21 5.84 -9.14
N GLN A 360 15.29 4.81 -9.97
CA GLN A 360 14.27 4.46 -10.95
C GLN A 360 12.99 3.92 -10.29
N GLY A 361 13.13 3.30 -9.12
CA GLY A 361 12.05 2.67 -8.36
C GLY A 361 11.74 1.25 -8.83
N GLU A 362 12.60 0.64 -9.64
CA GLU A 362 12.40 -0.68 -10.23
C GLU A 362 13.74 -1.41 -10.39
N TYR A 363 13.73 -2.74 -10.25
CA TYR A 363 14.86 -3.61 -10.53
C TYR A 363 14.38 -4.99 -10.95
N GLN A 364 14.75 -5.42 -12.16
CA GLN A 364 14.21 -6.63 -12.78
C GLN A 364 12.67 -6.57 -12.78
N ASP A 365 12.01 -7.60 -12.25
CA ASP A 365 10.55 -7.68 -12.10
C ASP A 365 10.04 -7.12 -10.77
N PHE A 366 10.91 -6.45 -9.99
CA PHE A 366 10.57 -5.90 -8.69
C PHE A 366 10.38 -4.39 -8.74
N LEU A 367 9.39 -3.94 -7.99
CA LEU A 367 9.24 -2.53 -7.67
C LEU A 367 10.00 -2.23 -6.37
N LEU A 368 10.74 -1.12 -6.37
CA LEU A 368 11.50 -0.63 -5.24
C LEU A 368 10.91 0.68 -4.73
N ILE A 369 10.56 0.70 -3.45
CA ILE A 369 10.16 1.94 -2.78
C ILE A 369 11.22 2.29 -1.75
N SER A 370 11.85 3.44 -1.95
CA SER A 370 12.79 3.97 -0.97
C SER A 370 12.09 4.91 0.00
N ARG A 371 12.22 4.63 1.29
CA ARG A 371 11.87 5.54 2.37
C ARG A 371 13.12 6.23 2.87
N GLU A 372 13.08 7.55 2.90
CA GLU A 372 14.16 8.33 3.51
C GLU A 372 14.13 8.17 5.03
N VAL A 373 15.24 7.70 5.59
CA VAL A 373 15.42 7.52 7.02
C VAL A 373 16.53 8.46 7.48
N SER A 374 16.14 9.41 8.34
CA SER A 374 17.09 10.26 9.05
C SER A 374 17.53 9.54 10.32
N ASN A 375 18.78 9.07 10.35
CA ASN A 375 19.44 8.67 11.60
C ASN A 375 20.01 9.89 12.36
N ARG A 376 19.71 11.11 11.90
CA ARG A 376 20.19 12.32 12.56
C ARG A 376 19.41 12.47 13.85
N LYS A 377 20.11 12.38 14.98
CA LYS A 377 19.52 12.65 16.29
C LYS A 377 18.98 14.09 16.30
N PRO A 378 17.69 14.30 16.59
CA PRO A 378 17.18 15.64 16.81
C PRO A 378 17.87 16.25 18.02
N ILE A 379 18.08 17.56 17.98
CA ILE A 379 18.55 18.34 19.12
C ILE A 379 17.41 19.26 19.51
N TYR A 380 16.91 19.06 20.73
CA TYR A 380 15.88 19.88 21.33
C TYR A 380 16.52 21.11 21.96
N VAL A 381 15.89 22.25 21.75
CA VAL A 381 16.32 23.54 22.27
C VAL A 381 15.27 24.00 23.26
N PHE A 382 15.69 24.22 24.50
CA PHE A 382 14.84 24.67 25.57
C PHE A 382 15.22 26.08 26.01
N ASP A 383 14.26 26.80 26.54
CA ASP A 383 14.53 28.05 27.24
C ASP A 383 15.24 27.76 28.57
N ASN A 384 16.31 28.49 28.86
CA ASN A 384 17.07 28.27 30.09
C ASN A 384 16.30 28.62 31.35
N ASN A 385 15.32 29.53 31.29
CA ASN A 385 14.61 30.01 32.47
C ASN A 385 13.31 29.22 32.70
N SER A 386 12.54 28.97 31.63
CA SER A 386 11.27 28.22 31.75
C SER A 386 11.41 26.72 31.54
N HIS A 387 12.52 26.25 30.97
CA HIS A 387 12.71 24.87 30.50
C HIS A 387 11.66 24.42 29.48
N GLU A 388 10.89 25.34 28.90
CA GLU A 388 9.94 25.02 27.84
C GLU A 388 10.67 24.75 26.52
N LEU A 389 10.14 23.80 25.75
CA LEU A 389 10.69 23.45 24.45
C LEU A 389 10.47 24.61 23.47
N ILE A 390 11.56 25.24 23.03
CA ILE A 390 11.54 26.30 22.02
C ILE A 390 11.49 25.69 20.62
N ASN A 391 12.33 24.68 20.36
CA ASN A 391 12.48 24.14 19.00
C ASN A 391 13.03 22.72 18.97
N GLU A 392 12.68 21.96 17.94
CA GLU A 392 13.27 20.67 17.60
C GLU A 392 14.11 20.78 16.31
N LEU A 393 15.44 20.72 16.47
CA LEU A 393 16.37 20.82 15.36
C LEU A 393 16.70 19.42 14.83
N LYS A 394 16.19 19.12 13.64
CA LYS A 394 16.28 17.79 12.98
C LYS A 394 17.70 17.27 12.65
N SER A 395 18.75 18.03 12.97
CA SER A 395 20.15 17.59 12.80
C SER A 395 21.16 18.45 13.55
N VAL A 396 22.35 17.88 13.79
CA VAL A 396 23.54 18.61 14.27
C VAL A 396 23.86 19.80 13.37
N THR A 397 23.83 19.65 12.04
CA THR A 397 24.13 20.75 11.12
C THR A 397 23.14 21.92 11.27
N LYS A 398 21.85 21.63 11.49
CA LYS A 398 20.86 22.67 11.77
C LYS A 398 21.10 23.31 13.13
N ALA A 399 21.46 22.52 14.14
CA ALA A 399 21.82 23.02 15.46
C ALA A 399 23.04 23.95 15.44
N LEU A 400 24.08 23.61 14.68
CA LEU A 400 25.26 24.48 14.50
C LEU A 400 24.90 25.82 13.87
N LYS A 401 24.07 25.80 12.81
CA LYS A 401 23.59 27.03 12.16
C LYS A 401 22.68 27.85 13.08
N TYR A 402 21.83 27.18 13.85
CA TYR A 402 20.89 27.82 14.77
C TYR A 402 21.61 28.47 15.96
N ALA A 403 22.55 27.77 16.58
CA ALA A 403 23.35 28.24 17.70
C ALA A 403 24.52 29.15 17.28
N LYS A 404 24.88 29.18 15.99
CA LYS A 404 26.05 29.88 15.44
C LYS A 404 27.37 29.49 16.12
N VAL A 405 27.51 28.21 16.50
CA VAL A 405 28.72 27.66 17.14
C VAL A 405 29.34 26.54 16.29
N ASN A 406 30.58 26.17 16.61
CA ASN A 406 31.25 25.03 16.00
C ASN A 406 30.82 23.69 16.64
N TYR A 407 31.21 22.57 16.01
CA TYR A 407 30.82 21.22 16.43
C TYR A 407 31.21 20.90 17.87
N TYR A 408 32.43 21.23 18.27
CA TYR A 408 32.95 20.91 19.61
C TYR A 408 32.23 21.71 20.70
N THR A 409 31.93 22.97 20.44
CA THR A 409 31.14 23.81 21.34
C THR A 409 29.72 23.26 21.50
N LEU A 410 29.03 22.95 20.40
CA LEU A 410 27.68 22.37 20.48
C LEU A 410 27.67 21.03 21.23
N LYS A 411 28.67 20.17 20.97
CA LYS A 411 28.82 18.90 21.68
C LYS A 411 28.98 19.13 23.18
N SER A 412 29.86 20.05 23.58
CA SER A 412 30.07 20.40 24.98
C SER A 412 28.81 20.96 25.63
N LEU A 413 28.03 21.80 24.95
CA LEU A 413 26.77 22.34 25.48
C LEU A 413 25.76 21.22 25.73
N ILE A 414 25.64 20.28 24.80
CA ILE A 414 24.72 19.13 24.93
C ILE A 414 25.16 18.18 26.06
N GLU A 415 26.46 17.93 26.19
CA GLU A 415 26.99 17.01 27.20
C GLU A 415 26.98 17.62 28.61
N SER A 416 27.24 18.92 28.74
CA SER A 416 27.25 19.63 30.03
C SER A 416 25.87 20.08 30.49
N GLY A 417 24.91 20.23 29.57
CA GLY A 417 23.60 20.84 29.86
C GLY A 417 23.68 22.35 30.13
N ASN A 418 24.85 22.98 29.92
CA ASN A 418 25.02 24.41 30.12
C ASN A 418 24.22 25.21 29.09
N SER A 419 23.74 26.37 29.53
CA SER A 419 23.06 27.29 28.63
C SER A 419 24.03 28.11 27.79
N TYR A 420 23.57 28.44 26.59
CA TYR A 420 24.24 29.32 25.64
C TYR A 420 23.18 30.23 25.02
N ASP A 421 23.40 31.55 25.09
CA ASP A 421 22.42 32.56 24.68
C ASP A 421 21.01 32.32 25.25
N GLY A 422 20.95 31.96 26.54
CA GLY A 422 19.69 31.70 27.24
C GLY A 422 18.98 30.39 26.82
N LYS A 423 19.68 29.48 26.13
CA LYS A 423 19.09 28.23 25.62
C LYS A 423 19.88 27.01 26.05
N ILE A 424 19.19 25.91 26.29
CA ILE A 424 19.78 24.60 26.60
C ILE A 424 19.56 23.67 25.41
N TYR A 425 20.60 22.95 25.02
CA TYR A 425 20.56 22.02 23.89
C TYR A 425 20.63 20.58 24.42
N SER A 426 19.71 19.70 23.99
CA SER A 426 19.65 18.33 24.49
C SER A 426 19.30 17.34 23.38
N TYR A 427 19.78 16.10 23.51
CA TYR A 427 19.28 14.98 22.71
C TYR A 427 18.00 14.36 23.28
N LYS A 428 17.58 14.78 24.48
CA LYS A 428 16.34 14.35 25.13
C LYS A 428 15.23 15.34 24.80
N ASP A 429 14.02 14.82 24.63
CA ASP A 429 12.81 15.59 24.35
C ASP A 429 12.24 16.30 25.58
N LYS A 430 12.87 16.11 26.75
CA LYS A 430 12.56 16.77 28.02
C LYS A 430 13.85 17.02 28.80
N LEU A 431 13.87 18.10 29.59
CA LEU A 431 14.93 18.45 30.54
C LEU A 431 14.59 17.98 31.95
#